data_AF-A0A9C5Z223-F1
#
_entry.id   AF-A0A9C5Z223-F1
#
_cell.length_a   1.000
_cell.length_b   1.000
_cell.length_c   1.000
_cell.angle_alpha   90.00
_cell.angle_beta   90.00
_cell.angle_gamma   90.00
#
_symmetry.space_group_name_H-M   'P 1'
#
loop_
_entity.id
_entity.type
_entity.pdbx_description
1 polymer ?
#
loop_
_entity_poly.entity_id
_entity_poly.type
_entity_poly.pdbx_seq_one_letter_code
_entity_poly.pdbx_strand_id
1 'polypeptide(L)'
;MATPVLAPKPVHPTPMRNHGLLGISYVRQHMMVDDRWAANALIEEFHDMANLLTKRLIFKNLETNAYRKTLKKSARRLRIQCRDGRSLLQNVMNGDNIAAIRNVLINHKDMQRLYQKMNVFQVVDNINQRTFVMRKERDRLNHRLARLKDEYKRDLLERATIENRIKYQNEFILEEEFRMREFTKKIENSDVRLTAIRTINSTYKKIIQILRHDEIFYEPILRSLSRDIDDQASFIKHILYLGMPAIAKFNQLSEEFRQMDEKSRKSTQFKLSVIMGFKRTSLKRFSNLAKLPKENVVVNISKRYTRETKSMLKLKEQLEEIEIIIKKIKVATLCSRATEIFPRIKVQMEHNIKLMKRNEIGTISNEFLIFKNKVAEEQESVLLHNYFEEEEDRINRIRFLEEAITVEDRKEATIIRHMKHRTDTFVVLRYTLWNLLDILRYVDKPSRIVPLQYPNTYLKLPLLKFDMLIMRASAPPAFEQNTKAMLSMVERKLTILMSAYKYLLGRQNIQMTPTQMRAFWRTYHEGFLEIQNVTDEKEAMRDKNNLEDGQEIFEDAKLLQTVPNRKQIKAQSARIVEELSKKED
;
A
#
# COMPACT_ATOMS: atom_id res chain seq x y z
N MET A 1 -51.14 -18.12 -32.74
CA MET A 1 -50.25 -18.96 -33.58
C MET A 1 -49.43 -19.83 -32.63
N ALA A 2 -49.31 -21.13 -32.86
CA ALA A 2 -48.39 -21.96 -32.07
C ALA A 2 -46.95 -21.70 -32.53
N THR A 3 -46.02 -21.52 -31.59
CA THR A 3 -44.59 -21.49 -31.90
C THR A 3 -44.19 -22.87 -32.44
N PRO A 4 -43.42 -22.95 -33.55
CA PRO A 4 -42.95 -24.23 -34.05
C PRO A 4 -41.96 -24.82 -33.03
N VAL A 5 -42.38 -25.87 -32.33
CA VAL A 5 -41.54 -26.57 -31.35
C VAL A 5 -40.26 -27.01 -32.04
N LEU A 6 -39.14 -26.41 -31.66
CA LEU A 6 -37.86 -26.62 -32.31
C LEU A 6 -37.49 -28.10 -32.17
N ALA A 7 -37.36 -28.81 -33.29
CA ALA A 7 -37.07 -30.23 -33.28
C ALA A 7 -35.75 -30.48 -32.50
N PRO A 8 -35.77 -31.18 -31.36
CA PRO A 8 -34.58 -31.47 -30.60
C PRO A 8 -33.60 -32.26 -31.47
N LYS A 9 -32.30 -31.96 -31.30
CA LYS A 9 -31.24 -32.57 -32.09
C LYS A 9 -31.25 -34.09 -31.91
N PRO A 10 -30.91 -34.88 -32.95
CA PRO A 10 -30.57 -36.28 -32.74
C PRO A 10 -29.31 -36.32 -31.88
N VAL A 11 -29.46 -36.79 -30.64
CA VAL A 11 -28.36 -36.97 -29.71
C VAL A 11 -27.63 -38.27 -30.04
N HIS A 12 -26.33 -38.31 -29.79
CA HIS A 12 -25.47 -39.48 -29.92
C HIS A 12 -24.64 -39.58 -28.64
N PRO A 13 -24.63 -40.74 -27.95
CA PRO A 13 -24.01 -40.84 -26.64
C PRO A 13 -22.50 -40.63 -26.69
N THR A 14 -21.97 -40.02 -25.63
CA THR A 14 -20.54 -39.79 -25.43
C THR A 14 -19.79 -41.13 -25.50
N PRO A 15 -18.91 -41.38 -26.50
CA PRO A 15 -18.26 -42.69 -26.62
C PRO A 15 -17.33 -42.90 -25.42
N MET A 16 -17.43 -44.06 -24.74
CA MET A 16 -16.81 -44.32 -23.42
C MET A 16 -15.34 -43.90 -23.29
N ARG A 17 -14.53 -44.08 -24.35
CA ARG A 17 -13.10 -43.68 -24.40
C ARG A 17 -12.89 -42.18 -24.13
N ASN A 18 -13.89 -41.36 -24.45
CA ASN A 18 -13.89 -39.90 -24.32
C ASN A 18 -14.75 -39.43 -23.11
N HIS A 19 -15.33 -40.35 -22.33
CA HIS A 19 -16.17 -40.02 -21.18
C HIS A 19 -15.31 -39.69 -19.96
N GLY A 20 -15.60 -38.58 -19.27
CA GLY A 20 -14.76 -38.07 -18.18
C GLY A 20 -14.62 -39.04 -17.00
N LEU A 21 -15.73 -39.68 -16.60
CA LEU A 21 -15.75 -40.62 -15.47
C LEU A 21 -15.35 -42.06 -15.85
N LEU A 22 -15.46 -42.46 -17.12
CA LEU A 22 -15.25 -43.85 -17.56
C LEU A 22 -13.98 -44.04 -18.42
N GLY A 23 -13.27 -42.95 -18.74
CA GLY A 23 -11.99 -42.99 -19.42
C GLY A 23 -10.87 -43.50 -18.51
N ILE A 24 -10.15 -44.53 -18.99
CA ILE A 24 -9.05 -45.23 -18.28
C ILE A 24 -7.97 -44.28 -17.72
N SER A 25 -7.76 -43.12 -18.35
CA SER A 25 -6.83 -42.08 -17.91
C SER A 25 -7.22 -41.42 -16.59
N TYR A 26 -8.51 -41.13 -16.38
CA TYR A 26 -8.99 -40.33 -15.24
C TYR A 26 -9.27 -41.21 -14.02
N VAL A 27 -9.88 -42.39 -14.22
CA VAL A 27 -10.24 -43.33 -13.14
C VAL A 27 -9.02 -43.72 -12.30
N ARG A 28 -7.88 -43.99 -12.94
CA ARG A 28 -6.66 -44.49 -12.28
C ARG A 28 -5.97 -43.47 -11.36
N GLN A 29 -6.27 -42.17 -11.46
CA GLN A 29 -5.60 -41.14 -10.65
C GLN A 29 -6.38 -40.76 -9.40
N HIS A 30 -7.71 -40.95 -9.37
CA HIS A 30 -8.57 -40.47 -8.27
C HIS A 30 -9.43 -41.53 -7.59
N MET A 31 -9.32 -42.82 -7.98
CA MET A 31 -9.93 -43.96 -7.27
C MET A 31 -11.45 -43.88 -7.06
N MET A 32 -12.18 -43.10 -7.87
CA MET A 32 -13.63 -42.96 -7.76
C MET A 32 -14.33 -44.09 -8.51
N VAL A 33 -15.02 -44.96 -7.77
CA VAL A 33 -15.82 -46.07 -8.27
C VAL A 33 -17.16 -46.07 -7.55
N ASP A 34 -18.26 -46.13 -8.31
CA ASP A 34 -19.61 -46.37 -7.80
C ASP A 34 -20.24 -47.49 -8.64
N ASP A 35 -20.54 -48.62 -8.01
CA ASP A 35 -21.13 -49.80 -8.66
C ASP A 35 -22.48 -49.51 -9.34
N ARG A 36 -23.16 -48.41 -8.95
CA ARG A 36 -24.45 -47.99 -9.52
C ARG A 36 -24.30 -47.34 -10.89
N TRP A 37 -23.16 -46.73 -11.21
CA TRP A 37 -22.90 -46.04 -12.48
C TRP A 37 -21.96 -46.84 -13.38
N ALA A 38 -22.21 -48.15 -13.47
CA ALA A 38 -21.44 -49.06 -14.29
C ALA A 38 -21.70 -48.85 -15.80
N ALA A 39 -20.67 -49.07 -16.62
CA ALA A 39 -20.73 -48.95 -18.08
C ALA A 39 -21.87 -49.75 -18.74
N ASN A 40 -22.22 -50.90 -18.16
CA ASN A 40 -23.24 -51.80 -18.72
C ASN A 40 -24.64 -51.18 -18.72
N ALA A 41 -24.99 -50.38 -17.70
CA ALA A 41 -26.31 -49.75 -17.60
C ALA A 41 -26.56 -48.75 -18.74
N LEU A 42 -25.56 -47.90 -19.04
CA LEU A 42 -25.61 -46.98 -20.18
C LEU A 42 -25.73 -47.72 -21.52
N ILE A 43 -25.09 -48.89 -21.67
CA ILE A 43 -25.17 -49.68 -22.91
C ILE A 43 -26.59 -50.23 -23.14
N GLU A 44 -27.29 -50.67 -22.08
CA GLU A 44 -28.66 -51.15 -22.17
C GLU A 44 -29.65 -50.01 -22.51
N GLU A 45 -29.57 -48.86 -21.84
CA GLU A 45 -30.44 -47.69 -22.13
C GLU A 45 -30.37 -47.22 -23.59
N PHE A 46 -29.17 -47.19 -24.18
CA PHE A 46 -29.02 -46.76 -25.58
C PHE A 46 -29.42 -47.82 -26.60
N HIS A 47 -29.47 -49.11 -26.24
CA HIS A 47 -29.86 -50.19 -27.15
C HIS A 47 -31.32 -50.07 -27.58
N ASP A 48 -32.25 -50.00 -26.63
CA ASP A 48 -33.69 -49.87 -26.93
C ASP A 48 -34.02 -48.56 -27.65
N MET A 49 -33.25 -47.51 -27.38
CA MET A 49 -33.42 -46.23 -28.04
C MET A 49 -33.02 -46.26 -29.52
N ALA A 50 -31.96 -47.00 -29.87
CA ALA A 50 -31.59 -47.25 -31.27
C ALA A 50 -32.71 -48.01 -32.02
N ASN A 51 -33.35 -48.98 -31.35
CA ASN A 51 -34.46 -49.77 -31.89
C ASN A 51 -35.74 -48.94 -32.16
N LEU A 52 -35.89 -47.76 -31.56
CA LEU A 52 -36.95 -46.79 -31.88
C LEU A 52 -36.59 -45.92 -33.10
N LEU A 53 -35.33 -45.48 -33.19
CA LEU A 53 -34.86 -44.58 -34.24
C LEU A 53 -34.81 -45.25 -35.63
N THR A 54 -34.45 -46.53 -35.69
CA THR A 54 -34.49 -47.33 -36.93
C THR A 54 -35.92 -47.41 -37.50
N LYS A 55 -36.91 -47.73 -36.65
CA LYS A 55 -38.34 -47.75 -37.03
C LYS A 55 -38.81 -46.41 -37.57
N ARG A 56 -38.44 -45.28 -36.94
CA ARG A 56 -38.75 -43.93 -37.44
C ARG A 56 -38.13 -43.65 -38.81
N LEU A 57 -36.90 -44.08 -39.06
CA LEU A 57 -36.20 -43.81 -40.32
C LEU A 57 -37.00 -44.33 -41.53
N ILE A 58 -37.58 -45.52 -41.39
CA ILE A 58 -38.42 -46.17 -42.41
C ILE A 58 -39.63 -45.29 -42.75
N PHE A 59 -40.40 -44.85 -41.74
CA PHE A 59 -41.54 -43.94 -41.96
C PHE A 59 -41.13 -42.61 -42.60
N LYS A 60 -40.04 -41.98 -42.13
CA LYS A 60 -39.54 -40.71 -42.69
C LYS A 60 -39.13 -40.83 -44.17
N ASN A 61 -38.61 -41.98 -44.58
CA ASN A 61 -38.25 -42.23 -45.99
C ASN A 61 -39.50 -42.29 -46.91
N LEU A 62 -40.62 -42.82 -46.41
CA LEU A 62 -41.90 -42.81 -47.14
C LEU A 62 -42.46 -41.39 -47.26
N GLU A 63 -42.46 -40.62 -46.17
CA GLU A 63 -42.94 -39.22 -46.16
C GLU A 63 -42.11 -38.30 -47.06
N THR A 64 -40.79 -38.38 -46.98
CA THR A 64 -39.89 -37.52 -47.79
C THR A 64 -40.01 -37.80 -49.28
N ASN A 65 -40.31 -39.04 -49.68
CA ASN A 65 -40.60 -39.39 -51.07
C ASN A 65 -41.95 -38.83 -51.57
N ALA A 66 -42.94 -38.63 -50.69
CA ALA A 66 -44.15 -37.87 -51.02
C ALA A 66 -43.84 -36.35 -51.15
N TYR A 67 -43.14 -35.76 -50.16
CA TYR A 67 -42.81 -34.33 -50.15
C TYR A 67 -41.88 -33.90 -51.31
N ARG A 68 -40.96 -34.77 -51.75
CA ARG A 68 -40.14 -34.54 -52.95
C ARG A 68 -40.98 -34.33 -54.21
N LYS A 69 -42.17 -34.94 -54.32
CA LYS A 69 -43.08 -34.77 -55.47
C LYS A 69 -43.83 -33.43 -55.44
N THR A 70 -44.06 -32.83 -54.27
CA THR A 70 -44.68 -31.49 -54.15
C THR A 70 -43.64 -30.37 -54.30
N LEU A 71 -42.46 -30.50 -53.68
CA LEU A 71 -41.39 -29.49 -53.74
C LEU A 71 -40.89 -29.20 -55.17
N LYS A 72 -40.84 -30.22 -56.04
CA LYS A 72 -40.51 -30.05 -57.47
C LYS A 72 -41.48 -29.09 -58.19
N LYS A 73 -42.72 -28.94 -57.73
CA LYS A 73 -43.71 -28.02 -58.31
C LYS A 73 -43.51 -26.57 -57.85
N SER A 74 -43.13 -26.34 -56.58
CA SER A 74 -42.90 -25.00 -56.05
C SER A 74 -41.57 -24.38 -56.49
N ALA A 75 -40.50 -25.17 -56.60
CA ALA A 75 -39.18 -24.70 -57.03
C ALA A 75 -39.18 -24.07 -58.44
N ARG A 76 -40.10 -24.50 -59.34
CA ARG A 76 -40.29 -23.91 -60.67
C ARG A 76 -40.85 -22.48 -60.62
N ARG A 77 -41.64 -22.14 -59.58
CA ARG A 77 -42.28 -20.83 -59.41
C ARG A 77 -41.30 -19.76 -58.91
N LEU A 78 -40.50 -20.09 -57.88
CA LEU A 78 -39.56 -19.15 -57.24
C LEU A 78 -38.43 -18.68 -58.18
N ARG A 79 -37.98 -19.53 -59.12
CA ARG A 79 -36.92 -19.16 -60.08
C ARG A 79 -37.29 -17.98 -61.00
N ILE A 80 -38.58 -17.72 -61.19
CA ILE A 80 -39.07 -16.59 -61.98
C ILE A 80 -38.87 -15.31 -61.16
N GLN A 81 -39.44 -15.26 -59.95
CA GLN A 81 -39.40 -14.11 -59.05
C GLN A 81 -37.97 -13.63 -58.71
N CYS A 82 -37.01 -14.55 -58.59
CA CYS A 82 -35.60 -14.20 -58.36
C CYS A 82 -34.87 -13.59 -59.57
N ARG A 83 -35.40 -13.72 -60.79
CA ARG A 83 -34.91 -13.00 -61.97
C ARG A 83 -35.34 -11.54 -61.91
N ASP A 84 -36.62 -11.33 -61.57
CA ASP A 84 -37.24 -10.00 -61.54
C ASP A 84 -36.65 -9.14 -60.41
N GLY A 85 -36.45 -9.70 -59.22
CA GLY A 85 -35.82 -8.98 -58.10
C GLY A 85 -34.36 -8.54 -58.35
N ARG A 86 -33.63 -9.22 -59.25
CA ARG A 86 -32.25 -8.84 -59.60
C ARG A 86 -32.17 -7.59 -60.48
N SER A 87 -33.12 -7.37 -61.38
CA SER A 87 -33.15 -6.13 -62.17
C SER A 87 -33.46 -4.92 -61.30
N LEU A 88 -34.31 -5.09 -60.29
CA LEU A 88 -34.64 -4.02 -59.33
C LEU A 88 -33.42 -3.59 -58.50
N LEU A 89 -32.64 -4.56 -58.01
CA LEU A 89 -31.50 -4.30 -57.11
C LEU A 89 -30.31 -3.64 -57.83
N GLN A 90 -30.09 -3.98 -59.11
CA GLN A 90 -29.03 -3.39 -59.92
C GLN A 90 -29.21 -1.87 -60.16
N ASN A 91 -30.45 -1.37 -60.08
CA ASN A 91 -30.77 0.06 -60.23
C ASN A 91 -30.50 0.89 -58.97
N VAL A 92 -30.31 0.26 -57.80
CA VAL A 92 -30.19 0.95 -56.50
C VAL A 92 -28.73 1.27 -56.13
N MET A 93 -27.76 0.57 -56.70
CA MET A 93 -26.36 0.61 -56.22
C MET A 93 -25.50 1.78 -56.73
N ASN A 94 -25.99 2.59 -57.67
CA ASN A 94 -25.15 3.54 -58.44
C ASN A 94 -25.41 5.05 -58.13
N GLY A 95 -26.09 5.39 -57.04
CA GLY A 95 -26.61 6.75 -56.79
C GLY A 95 -25.72 7.73 -55.99
N ASP A 96 -25.44 8.89 -56.60
CA ASP A 96 -25.39 10.24 -56.00
C ASP A 96 -24.49 10.56 -54.78
N ASN A 97 -23.18 10.30 -54.89
CA ASN A 97 -22.16 10.83 -53.96
C ASN A 97 -22.10 12.37 -53.87
N ILE A 98 -22.73 13.12 -54.78
CA ILE A 98 -22.66 14.59 -54.88
C ILE A 98 -23.35 15.29 -53.70
N ALA A 99 -24.42 14.71 -53.16
CA ALA A 99 -25.15 15.29 -52.04
C ALA A 99 -24.34 15.29 -50.73
N ALA A 100 -23.52 14.25 -50.51
CA ALA A 100 -22.74 14.10 -49.29
C ALA A 100 -21.66 15.19 -49.13
N ILE A 101 -20.93 15.51 -50.21
CA ILE A 101 -19.85 16.50 -50.20
C ILE A 101 -20.37 17.90 -49.84
N ARG A 102 -21.57 18.27 -50.34
CA ARG A 102 -22.21 19.57 -50.06
C ARG A 102 -22.53 19.77 -48.58
N ASN A 103 -22.84 18.70 -47.84
CA ASN A 103 -23.24 18.78 -46.43
C ASN A 103 -22.06 18.82 -45.46
N VAL A 104 -20.88 18.30 -45.82
CA VAL A 104 -19.73 18.19 -44.90
C VAL A 104 -18.98 19.52 -44.69
N LEU A 105 -18.98 20.42 -45.69
CA LEU A 105 -18.15 21.64 -45.70
C LEU A 105 -18.93 22.94 -45.34
N ILE A 106 -20.16 22.84 -44.82
CA ILE A 106 -21.14 23.96 -44.72
C ILE A 106 -20.59 25.29 -44.18
N ASN A 107 -19.67 25.27 -43.21
CA ASN A 107 -19.15 26.49 -42.58
C ASN A 107 -18.01 27.18 -43.38
N HIS A 108 -17.37 26.48 -44.33
CA HIS A 108 -16.23 26.98 -45.11
C HIS A 108 -16.58 27.10 -46.59
N LYS A 109 -17.23 28.22 -46.95
CA LYS A 109 -17.75 28.53 -48.29
C LYS A 109 -16.67 28.67 -49.37
N ASP A 110 -15.43 28.95 -48.95
CA ASP A 110 -14.20 28.91 -49.74
C ASP A 110 -13.79 27.47 -50.07
N MET A 111 -13.71 26.60 -49.05
CA MET A 111 -13.36 25.18 -49.21
C MET A 111 -14.42 24.43 -50.03
N GLN A 112 -15.72 24.72 -49.82
CA GLN A 112 -16.81 24.17 -50.62
C GLN A 112 -16.60 24.36 -52.12
N ARG A 113 -16.17 25.56 -52.54
CA ARG A 113 -15.94 25.93 -53.94
C ARG A 113 -14.69 25.25 -54.49
N LEU A 114 -13.62 25.21 -53.70
CA LEU A 114 -12.35 24.58 -54.07
C LEU A 114 -12.49 23.07 -54.32
N TYR A 115 -13.35 22.40 -53.54
CA TYR A 115 -13.46 20.94 -53.51
C TYR A 115 -14.75 20.39 -54.17
N GLN A 116 -15.56 21.23 -54.81
CA GLN A 116 -16.91 20.91 -55.30
C GLN A 116 -17.00 19.72 -56.29
N LYS A 117 -15.89 19.33 -56.93
CA LYS A 117 -15.82 18.26 -57.95
C LYS A 117 -14.90 17.10 -57.56
N MET A 118 -14.42 17.05 -56.32
CA MET A 118 -13.52 16.01 -55.82
C MET A 118 -14.26 15.05 -54.88
N ASN A 119 -13.88 13.77 -54.89
CA ASN A 119 -14.44 12.79 -53.96
C ASN A 119 -13.99 13.09 -52.53
N VAL A 120 -14.85 12.84 -51.53
CA VAL A 120 -14.63 13.21 -50.10
C VAL A 120 -13.22 12.88 -49.59
N PHE A 121 -12.66 11.74 -49.99
CA PHE A 121 -11.30 11.32 -49.63
C PHE A 121 -10.21 12.31 -50.11
N GLN A 122 -10.27 12.75 -51.37
CA GLN A 122 -9.32 13.69 -51.97
C GLN A 122 -9.41 15.08 -51.32
N VAL A 123 -10.61 15.46 -50.84
CA VAL A 123 -10.85 16.69 -50.08
C VAL A 123 -10.14 16.65 -48.73
N VAL A 124 -10.28 15.53 -48.02
CA VAL A 124 -9.63 15.28 -46.72
C VAL A 124 -8.10 15.31 -46.87
N ASP A 125 -7.53 14.68 -47.90
CA ASP A 125 -6.08 14.68 -48.13
C ASP A 125 -5.49 16.08 -48.35
N ASN A 126 -6.14 16.92 -49.17
CA ASN A 126 -5.67 18.29 -49.40
C ASN A 126 -5.75 19.16 -48.13
N ILE A 127 -6.82 18.99 -47.33
CA ILE A 127 -6.94 19.66 -46.02
C ILE A 127 -5.87 19.16 -45.05
N ASN A 128 -5.57 17.86 -45.04
CA ASN A 128 -4.51 17.26 -44.23
C ASN A 128 -3.13 17.79 -44.61
N GLN A 129 -2.80 17.88 -45.90
CA GLN A 129 -1.53 18.44 -46.39
C GLN A 129 -1.36 19.91 -46.01
N ARG A 130 -2.38 20.76 -46.24
CA ARG A 130 -2.36 22.18 -45.83
C ARG A 130 -2.21 22.33 -44.30
N THR A 131 -2.88 21.47 -43.53
CA THR A 131 -2.78 21.44 -42.07
C THR A 131 -1.40 21.00 -41.59
N PHE A 132 -0.79 20.01 -42.26
CA PHE A 132 0.57 19.53 -41.94
C PHE A 132 1.63 20.62 -42.12
N VAL A 133 1.57 21.40 -43.19
CA VAL A 133 2.49 22.53 -43.41
C VAL A 133 2.36 23.58 -42.30
N MET A 134 1.14 23.96 -41.91
CA MET A 134 0.92 24.93 -40.82
C MET A 134 1.35 24.39 -39.45
N ARG A 135 1.18 23.08 -39.19
CA ARG A 135 1.73 22.41 -37.99
C ARG A 135 3.26 22.47 -37.99
N LYS A 136 3.92 22.15 -39.11
CA LYS A 136 5.40 22.16 -39.21
C LYS A 136 6.02 23.52 -38.83
N GLU A 137 5.49 24.64 -39.32
CA GLU A 137 6.00 25.97 -38.92
C GLU A 137 5.66 26.33 -37.47
N ARG A 138 4.46 25.98 -36.98
CA ARG A 138 4.13 26.12 -35.55
C ARG A 138 5.10 25.34 -34.67
N ASP A 139 5.45 24.13 -35.07
CA ASP A 139 6.30 23.23 -34.29
C ASP A 139 7.79 23.65 -34.37
N ARG A 140 8.22 24.25 -35.48
CA ARG A 140 9.50 24.98 -35.61
C ARG A 140 9.58 26.19 -34.66
N LEU A 141 8.52 27.00 -34.59
CA LEU A 141 8.44 28.14 -33.67
C LEU A 141 8.41 27.68 -32.21
N ASN A 142 7.64 26.63 -31.90
CA ASN A 142 7.63 25.99 -30.58
C ASN A 142 9.01 25.47 -30.19
N HIS A 143 9.76 24.84 -31.12
CA HIS A 143 11.12 24.36 -30.86
C HIS A 143 12.10 25.51 -30.57
N ARG A 144 12.03 26.62 -31.32
CA ARG A 144 12.86 27.81 -31.02
C ARG A 144 12.52 28.44 -29.66
N LEU A 145 11.23 28.52 -29.34
CA LEU A 145 10.73 29.04 -28.07
C LEU A 145 11.08 28.12 -26.89
N ALA A 146 11.07 26.80 -27.10
CA ALA A 146 11.55 25.82 -26.14
C ALA A 146 13.05 26.03 -25.88
N ARG A 147 13.90 26.01 -26.92
CA ARG A 147 15.35 26.18 -26.80
C ARG A 147 15.76 27.42 -25.99
N LEU A 148 15.05 28.54 -26.17
CA LEU A 148 15.31 29.78 -25.43
C LEU A 148 14.84 29.71 -23.97
N LYS A 149 13.74 28.99 -23.68
CA LYS A 149 13.30 28.70 -22.30
C LYS A 149 14.22 27.70 -21.61
N ASP A 150 14.74 26.71 -22.33
CA ASP A 150 15.68 25.71 -21.82
C ASP A 150 17.02 26.36 -21.44
N GLU A 151 17.46 27.35 -22.24
CA GLU A 151 18.61 28.21 -21.97
C GLU A 151 18.43 29.03 -20.70
N TYR A 152 17.39 29.89 -20.64
CA TYR A 152 17.06 30.64 -19.42
C TYR A 152 16.89 29.76 -18.17
N LYS A 153 16.36 28.53 -18.34
CA LYS A 153 16.18 27.56 -17.27
C LYS A 153 17.50 26.95 -16.78
N ARG A 154 18.49 26.70 -17.66
CA ARG A 154 19.84 26.27 -17.23
C ARG A 154 20.45 27.30 -16.30
N ASP A 155 20.44 28.56 -16.72
CA ASP A 155 21.19 29.63 -16.06
C ASP A 155 20.55 29.96 -14.69
N LEU A 156 19.21 29.90 -14.62
CA LEU A 156 18.45 30.00 -13.36
C LEU A 156 18.73 28.81 -12.42
N LEU A 157 18.88 27.59 -12.94
CA LEU A 157 19.24 26.41 -12.16
C LEU A 157 20.68 26.50 -11.64
N GLU A 158 21.65 26.91 -12.46
CA GLU A 158 23.04 27.07 -12.05
C GLU A 158 23.17 28.02 -10.86
N ARG A 159 22.56 29.21 -10.94
CA ARG A 159 22.43 30.15 -9.82
C ARG A 159 21.85 29.47 -8.57
N ALA A 160 20.73 28.75 -8.70
CA ALA A 160 20.10 28.08 -7.57
C ALA A 160 20.97 26.95 -6.98
N THR A 161 21.79 26.26 -7.79
CA THR A 161 22.76 25.29 -7.25
C THR A 161 23.86 25.95 -6.44
N ILE A 162 24.38 27.10 -6.89
CA ILE A 162 25.42 27.86 -6.15
C ILE A 162 24.85 28.36 -4.81
N GLU A 163 23.65 28.94 -4.82
CA GLU A 163 22.95 29.42 -3.62
C GLU A 163 22.68 28.28 -2.62
N ASN A 164 22.23 27.11 -3.11
CA ASN A 164 22.06 25.92 -2.26
C ASN A 164 23.38 25.34 -1.75
N ARG A 165 24.47 25.33 -2.54
CA ARG A 165 25.78 24.87 -2.06
C ARG A 165 26.29 25.74 -0.91
N ILE A 166 26.21 27.06 -1.07
CA ILE A 166 26.60 28.03 -0.03
C ILE A 166 25.80 27.80 1.26
N LYS A 167 24.50 27.49 1.14
CA LYS A 167 23.58 27.34 2.27
C LYS A 167 23.61 25.95 2.96
N TYR A 168 23.97 24.89 2.24
CA TYR A 168 23.80 23.50 2.71
C TYR A 168 25.07 22.63 2.67
N GLN A 169 26.22 23.12 2.20
CA GLN A 169 27.49 22.34 2.19
C GLN A 169 28.56 22.83 3.17
N ASN A 170 28.47 24.07 3.67
CA ASN A 170 29.54 24.67 4.47
C ASN A 170 29.31 24.61 5.99
N GLU A 171 28.09 24.33 6.46
CA GLU A 171 27.78 24.32 7.89
C GLU A 171 26.62 23.35 8.22
N PHE A 172 26.80 22.59 9.31
CA PHE A 172 25.90 21.58 9.88
C PHE A 172 25.62 20.29 9.07
N ILE A 173 25.63 19.16 9.80
CA ILE A 173 24.99 17.92 9.34
C ILE A 173 23.47 18.17 9.46
N LEU A 174 22.77 18.15 8.33
CA LEU A 174 21.32 18.42 8.28
C LEU A 174 20.54 17.42 9.15
N GLU A 175 19.53 17.89 9.87
CA GLU A 175 18.61 17.01 10.60
C GLU A 175 17.84 16.09 9.61
N GLU A 176 17.64 16.58 8.39
CA GLU A 176 17.11 15.82 7.26
C GLU A 176 17.97 14.60 6.91
N GLU A 177 19.30 14.62 7.08
CA GLU A 177 20.12 13.42 6.89
C GLU A 177 19.87 12.37 7.96
N PHE A 178 19.75 12.78 9.23
CA PHE A 178 19.46 11.84 10.31
C PHE A 178 18.08 11.21 10.12
N ARG A 179 17.06 12.04 9.80
CA ARG A 179 15.72 11.57 9.43
C ARG A 179 15.73 10.71 8.17
N MET A 180 16.57 11.02 7.17
CA MET A 180 16.74 10.19 5.96
C MET A 180 17.31 8.81 6.29
N ARG A 181 18.31 8.70 7.17
CA ARG A 181 18.84 7.41 7.67
C ARG A 181 17.82 6.62 8.49
N GLU A 182 16.90 7.30 9.17
CA GLU A 182 15.75 6.65 9.83
C GLU A 182 14.72 6.16 8.79
N PHE A 183 14.46 6.94 7.74
CA PHE A 183 13.58 6.56 6.64
C PHE A 183 14.14 5.43 5.78
N THR A 184 15.45 5.37 5.49
CA THR A 184 16.04 4.21 4.77
C THR A 184 15.87 2.93 5.58
N LYS A 185 16.13 2.94 6.89
CA LYS A 185 15.86 1.78 7.77
C LYS A 185 14.37 1.38 7.79
N LYS A 186 13.44 2.34 7.74
CA LYS A 186 12.00 2.07 7.62
C LYS A 186 11.64 1.48 6.24
N ILE A 187 12.29 1.94 5.17
CA ILE A 187 12.14 1.41 3.80
C ILE A 187 12.71 -0.02 3.72
N GLU A 188 13.92 -0.27 4.21
CA GLU A 188 14.54 -1.60 4.29
C GLU A 188 13.65 -2.61 5.04
N ASN A 189 13.11 -2.21 6.21
CA ASN A 189 12.14 -3.02 6.96
C ASN A 189 10.85 -3.27 6.14
N SER A 190 10.38 -2.26 5.41
CA SER A 190 9.25 -2.39 4.49
C SER A 190 9.55 -3.29 3.28
N ASP A 191 10.78 -3.32 2.77
CA ASP A 191 11.19 -4.19 1.66
C ASP A 191 11.40 -5.64 2.11
N VAL A 192 11.85 -5.88 3.34
CA VAL A 192 11.82 -7.21 3.97
C VAL A 192 10.37 -7.69 4.13
N ARG A 193 9.45 -6.81 4.56
CA ARG A 193 8.01 -7.14 4.57
C ARG A 193 7.46 -7.38 3.16
N LEU A 194 7.85 -6.59 2.16
CA LEU A 194 7.41 -6.77 0.77
C LEU A 194 7.99 -8.05 0.14
N THR A 195 9.21 -8.46 0.46
CA THR A 195 9.76 -9.75 0.00
C THR A 195 9.03 -10.93 0.66
N ALA A 196 8.73 -10.86 1.97
CA ALA A 196 7.87 -11.84 2.64
C ALA A 196 6.44 -11.88 2.05
N ILE A 197 5.83 -10.73 1.77
CA ILE A 197 4.52 -10.66 1.10
C ILE A 197 4.61 -11.21 -0.34
N ARG A 198 5.71 -10.98 -1.07
CA ARG A 198 5.94 -11.54 -2.42
C ARG A 198 6.11 -13.06 -2.37
N THR A 199 6.81 -13.63 -1.37
CA THR A 199 6.93 -15.10 -1.24
C THR A 199 5.61 -15.74 -0.82
N ILE A 200 4.85 -15.13 0.11
CA ILE A 200 3.50 -15.57 0.48
C ILE A 200 2.52 -15.48 -0.71
N ASN A 201 2.58 -14.40 -1.50
CA ASN A 201 1.80 -14.27 -2.73
C ASN A 201 2.22 -15.31 -3.79
N SER A 202 3.51 -15.66 -3.85
CA SER A 202 4.03 -16.74 -4.71
C SER A 202 3.56 -18.13 -4.28
N THR A 203 3.53 -18.44 -2.97
CA THR A 203 2.99 -19.72 -2.48
C THR A 203 1.47 -19.80 -2.67
N TYR A 204 0.72 -18.73 -2.40
CA TYR A 204 -0.71 -18.69 -2.74
C TYR A 204 -0.95 -18.82 -4.24
N LYS A 205 -0.13 -18.22 -5.11
CA LYS A 205 -0.21 -18.45 -6.57
C LYS A 205 0.05 -19.90 -6.95
N LYS A 206 1.01 -20.59 -6.32
CA LYS A 206 1.23 -22.03 -6.51
C LYS A 206 0.04 -22.86 -6.03
N ILE A 207 -0.55 -22.55 -4.89
CA ILE A 207 -1.75 -23.22 -4.37
C ILE A 207 -2.93 -23.01 -5.34
N ILE A 208 -3.16 -21.78 -5.80
CA ILE A 208 -4.20 -21.46 -6.80
C ILE A 208 -3.91 -22.15 -8.15
N GLN A 209 -2.64 -22.32 -8.53
CA GLN A 209 -2.25 -23.06 -9.74
C GLN A 209 -2.54 -24.56 -9.60
N ILE A 210 -2.29 -25.16 -8.43
CA ILE A 210 -2.64 -26.57 -8.15
C ILE A 210 -4.17 -26.72 -8.17
N LEU A 211 -4.91 -25.87 -7.44
CA LEU A 211 -6.37 -25.92 -7.41
C LEU A 211 -7.01 -25.72 -8.79
N ARG A 212 -6.41 -24.88 -9.66
CA ARG A 212 -6.82 -24.73 -11.07
C ARG A 212 -6.45 -25.93 -11.95
N HIS A 213 -5.37 -26.63 -11.62
CA HIS A 213 -4.98 -27.86 -12.32
C HIS A 213 -5.93 -29.01 -11.94
N ASP A 214 -6.36 -29.07 -10.68
CA ASP A 214 -7.37 -30.00 -10.20
C ASP A 214 -8.76 -29.64 -10.75
N GLU A 215 -9.12 -28.35 -10.82
CA GLU A 215 -10.29 -27.83 -11.53
C GLU A 215 -10.30 -28.30 -13.01
N ILE A 216 -9.15 -28.29 -13.69
CA ILE A 216 -8.98 -28.79 -15.06
C ILE A 216 -9.23 -30.31 -15.17
N PHE A 217 -9.22 -31.09 -14.08
CA PHE A 217 -9.62 -32.51 -14.07
C PHE A 217 -11.08 -32.73 -13.64
N TYR A 218 -11.56 -32.02 -12.62
CA TYR A 218 -12.94 -32.12 -12.17
C TYR A 218 -13.93 -31.53 -13.20
N GLU A 219 -13.59 -30.44 -13.88
CA GLU A 219 -14.47 -29.79 -14.84
C GLU A 219 -14.78 -30.67 -16.08
N PRO A 220 -13.84 -31.42 -16.67
CA PRO A 220 -14.16 -32.48 -17.64
C PRO A 220 -15.13 -33.54 -17.10
N ILE A 221 -15.00 -33.98 -15.85
CA ILE A 221 -15.88 -35.00 -15.25
C ILE A 221 -17.29 -34.42 -15.04
N LEU A 222 -17.40 -33.24 -14.44
CA LEU A 222 -18.67 -32.55 -14.21
C LEU A 222 -19.35 -32.15 -15.52
N ARG A 223 -18.60 -31.67 -16.52
CA ARG A 223 -19.13 -31.44 -17.88
C ARG A 223 -19.53 -32.73 -18.58
N SER A 224 -18.88 -33.85 -18.30
CA SER A 224 -19.27 -35.16 -18.85
C SER A 224 -20.61 -35.60 -18.26
N LEU A 225 -20.75 -35.56 -16.93
CA LEU A 225 -22.01 -35.89 -16.24
C LEU A 225 -23.14 -34.92 -16.59
N SER A 226 -22.87 -33.62 -16.67
CA SER A 226 -23.87 -32.63 -17.10
C SER A 226 -24.28 -32.85 -18.56
N ARG A 227 -23.36 -33.26 -19.45
CA ARG A 227 -23.69 -33.61 -20.83
C ARG A 227 -24.50 -34.89 -20.90
N ASP A 228 -24.13 -35.93 -20.17
CA ASP A 228 -24.90 -37.18 -20.13
C ASP A 228 -26.32 -36.93 -19.60
N ILE A 229 -26.51 -36.03 -18.62
CA ILE A 229 -27.83 -35.57 -18.13
C ILE A 229 -28.57 -34.75 -19.21
N ASP A 230 -27.92 -33.78 -19.85
CA ASP A 230 -28.50 -32.97 -20.93
C ASP A 230 -28.86 -33.82 -22.14
N ASP A 231 -28.06 -34.85 -22.43
CA ASP A 231 -28.23 -35.81 -23.52
C ASP A 231 -29.37 -36.78 -23.18
N GLN A 232 -29.42 -37.39 -21.99
CA GLN A 232 -30.59 -38.16 -21.53
C GLN A 232 -31.87 -37.31 -21.56
N ALA A 233 -31.84 -36.07 -21.05
CA ALA A 233 -32.98 -35.17 -21.09
C ALA A 233 -33.37 -34.77 -22.52
N SER A 234 -32.40 -34.61 -23.43
CA SER A 234 -32.62 -34.30 -24.84
C SER A 234 -33.07 -35.53 -25.64
N PHE A 235 -32.63 -36.72 -25.28
CA PHE A 235 -33.12 -38.00 -25.76
C PHE A 235 -34.59 -38.20 -25.36
N ILE A 236 -34.95 -37.98 -24.09
CA ILE A 236 -36.34 -38.02 -23.63
C ILE A 236 -37.20 -36.98 -24.36
N LYS A 237 -36.73 -35.73 -24.48
CA LYS A 237 -37.41 -34.68 -25.27
C LYS A 237 -37.53 -35.06 -26.75
N HIS A 238 -36.55 -35.73 -27.34
CA HIS A 238 -36.60 -36.23 -28.71
C HIS A 238 -37.59 -37.40 -28.83
N ILE A 239 -37.56 -38.41 -27.97
CA ILE A 239 -38.55 -39.50 -27.91
C ILE A 239 -39.97 -38.93 -27.82
N LEU A 240 -40.21 -37.93 -26.95
CA LEU A 240 -41.53 -37.29 -26.81
C LEU A 240 -41.91 -36.45 -28.04
N TYR A 241 -40.99 -35.64 -28.58
CA TYR A 241 -41.20 -34.88 -29.82
C TYR A 241 -41.43 -35.76 -31.05
N LEU A 242 -41.06 -37.04 -30.99
CA LEU A 242 -41.33 -38.01 -32.06
C LEU A 242 -42.58 -38.82 -31.80
N GLY A 243 -42.79 -39.25 -30.55
CA GLY A 243 -43.97 -39.96 -30.11
C GLY A 243 -45.23 -39.13 -30.29
N MET A 244 -45.26 -37.87 -29.82
CA MET A 244 -46.48 -37.04 -29.89
C MET A 244 -46.98 -36.82 -31.32
N PRO A 245 -46.16 -36.42 -32.31
CA PRO A 245 -46.62 -36.30 -33.70
C PRO A 245 -46.86 -37.66 -34.36
N ALA A 246 -46.14 -38.73 -34.00
CA ALA A 246 -46.42 -40.06 -34.52
C ALA A 246 -47.78 -40.58 -34.02
N ILE A 247 -48.12 -40.36 -32.75
CA ILE A 247 -49.42 -40.70 -32.14
C ILE A 247 -50.53 -39.80 -32.71
N ALA A 248 -50.33 -38.49 -32.78
CA ALA A 248 -51.32 -37.58 -33.36
C ALA A 248 -51.58 -37.87 -34.84
N LYS A 249 -50.53 -38.19 -35.61
CA LYS A 249 -50.66 -38.60 -37.02
C LYS A 249 -51.21 -40.02 -37.17
N PHE A 250 -50.91 -40.94 -36.25
CA PHE A 250 -51.56 -42.25 -36.21
C PHE A 250 -53.06 -42.09 -35.99
N ASN A 251 -53.48 -41.27 -35.02
CA ASN A 251 -54.88 -40.96 -34.76
C ASN A 251 -55.54 -40.28 -35.98
N GLN A 252 -54.87 -39.30 -36.62
CA GLN A 252 -55.37 -38.67 -37.84
C GLN A 252 -55.47 -39.66 -39.01
N LEU A 253 -54.48 -40.53 -39.22
CA LEU A 253 -54.52 -41.56 -40.26
C LEU A 253 -55.59 -42.61 -39.97
N SER A 254 -55.81 -42.98 -38.71
CA SER A 254 -56.92 -43.86 -38.30
C SER A 254 -58.27 -43.20 -38.56
N GLU A 255 -58.40 -41.90 -38.32
CA GLU A 255 -59.62 -41.14 -38.58
C GLU A 255 -59.86 -40.91 -40.08
N GLU A 256 -58.83 -40.54 -40.86
CA GLU A 256 -58.89 -40.45 -42.32
C GLU A 256 -59.17 -41.82 -42.95
N PHE A 257 -58.58 -42.90 -42.43
CA PHE A 257 -58.90 -44.27 -42.84
C PHE A 257 -60.34 -44.64 -42.47
N ARG A 258 -60.83 -44.29 -41.27
CA ARG A 258 -62.22 -44.49 -40.86
C ARG A 258 -63.19 -43.71 -41.76
N GLN A 259 -62.85 -42.48 -42.14
CA GLN A 259 -63.66 -41.66 -43.06
C GLN A 259 -63.58 -42.12 -44.52
N MET A 260 -62.43 -42.65 -44.97
CA MET A 260 -62.31 -43.28 -46.29
C MET A 260 -63.02 -44.62 -46.36
N ASP A 261 -62.96 -45.42 -45.30
CA ASP A 261 -63.73 -46.66 -45.15
C ASP A 261 -65.22 -46.34 -45.04
N GLU A 262 -65.65 -45.32 -44.29
CA GLU A 262 -67.04 -44.85 -44.33
C GLU A 262 -67.48 -44.36 -45.71
N LYS A 263 -66.66 -43.57 -46.42
CA LYS A 263 -66.97 -43.13 -47.80
C LYS A 263 -67.00 -44.31 -48.78
N SER A 264 -66.12 -45.30 -48.59
CA SER A 264 -66.08 -46.54 -49.35
C SER A 264 -67.30 -47.40 -49.06
N ARG A 265 -67.66 -47.60 -47.79
CA ARG A 265 -68.88 -48.28 -47.33
C ARG A 265 -70.12 -47.57 -47.82
N LYS A 266 -70.21 -46.24 -47.77
CA LYS A 266 -71.35 -45.45 -48.29
C LYS A 266 -71.43 -45.54 -49.82
N SER A 267 -70.32 -45.45 -50.55
CA SER A 267 -70.26 -45.69 -52.00
C SER A 267 -70.65 -47.12 -52.39
N THR A 268 -70.21 -48.10 -51.60
CA THR A 268 -70.47 -49.53 -51.82
C THR A 268 -71.89 -49.91 -51.40
N GLN A 269 -72.44 -49.33 -50.33
CA GLN A 269 -73.84 -49.42 -49.93
C GLN A 269 -74.75 -48.72 -50.94
N PHE A 270 -74.34 -47.59 -51.53
CA PHE A 270 -75.07 -46.98 -52.64
C PHE A 270 -75.14 -47.95 -53.83
N LYS A 271 -74.00 -48.49 -54.29
CA LYS A 271 -73.94 -49.52 -55.33
C LYS A 271 -74.76 -50.77 -54.98
N LEU A 272 -74.67 -51.27 -53.74
CA LEU A 272 -75.44 -52.41 -53.24
C LEU A 272 -76.94 -52.10 -53.08
N SER A 273 -77.33 -50.85 -52.83
CA SER A 273 -78.73 -50.42 -52.75
C SER A 273 -79.36 -50.33 -54.14
N VAL A 274 -78.60 -49.90 -55.15
CA VAL A 274 -78.97 -50.03 -56.56
C VAL A 274 -79.15 -51.51 -56.91
N ILE A 275 -78.17 -52.37 -56.58
CA ILE A 275 -78.26 -53.83 -56.79
C ILE A 275 -79.42 -54.47 -56.02
N MET A 276 -79.73 -54.03 -54.80
CA MET A 276 -80.87 -54.52 -54.01
C MET A 276 -82.21 -53.92 -54.47
N GLY A 277 -82.23 -52.81 -55.19
CA GLY A 277 -83.40 -52.35 -55.94
C GLY A 277 -83.86 -53.43 -56.94
N PHE A 278 -82.92 -54.09 -57.61
CA PHE A 278 -83.20 -55.24 -58.49
C PHE A 278 -83.52 -56.56 -57.75
N LYS A 279 -83.30 -56.65 -56.42
CA LYS A 279 -83.55 -57.89 -55.63
C LYS A 279 -84.71 -57.82 -54.65
N ARG A 280 -85.14 -56.64 -54.19
CA ARG A 280 -86.27 -56.50 -53.23
C ARG A 280 -87.63 -56.91 -53.83
N THR A 281 -87.68 -57.13 -55.14
CA THR A 281 -88.79 -57.75 -55.87
C THR A 281 -89.08 -59.20 -55.46
N SER A 282 -88.17 -59.93 -54.79
CA SER A 282 -88.32 -61.39 -54.57
C SER A 282 -88.42 -61.89 -53.12
N LEU A 283 -87.93 -61.15 -52.11
CA LEU A 283 -87.68 -61.73 -50.77
C LEU A 283 -88.21 -60.92 -49.57
N LYS A 284 -89.38 -61.33 -49.05
CA LYS A 284 -89.91 -61.03 -47.70
C LYS A 284 -90.54 -62.31 -47.07
N ARG A 285 -89.78 -63.13 -46.31
CA ARG A 285 -90.28 -64.33 -45.53
C ARG A 285 -89.36 -64.69 -44.31
N PHE A 286 -89.88 -64.73 -43.04
CA PHE A 286 -89.34 -65.33 -41.74
C PHE A 286 -88.09 -64.71 -40.99
N SER A 287 -87.65 -64.97 -39.72
CA SER A 287 -88.21 -65.35 -38.35
C SER A 287 -87.11 -65.27 -37.19
N ASN A 288 -87.44 -65.34 -35.86
CA ASN A 288 -86.53 -65.03 -34.65
C ASN A 288 -86.75 -65.88 -33.29
N LEU A 289 -85.79 -65.97 -32.28
CA LEU A 289 -85.81 -66.28 -30.73
C LEU A 289 -84.55 -67.10 -30.12
N ALA A 290 -84.18 -67.47 -28.83
CA ALA A 290 -84.26 -67.11 -27.32
C ALA A 290 -83.34 -68.04 -26.34
N LYS A 291 -82.99 -67.77 -25.00
CA LYS A 291 -82.19 -68.67 -23.99
C LYS A 291 -81.90 -68.24 -22.44
N LEU A 292 -81.27 -69.07 -21.47
CA LEU A 292 -80.93 -68.85 -19.95
C LEU A 292 -79.86 -69.81 -19.11
N PRO A 293 -79.41 -69.61 -17.78
CA PRO A 293 -78.26 -70.28 -16.94
C PRO A 293 -78.34 -70.66 -15.33
N LYS A 294 -77.28 -71.14 -14.55
CA LYS A 294 -77.16 -71.46 -13.00
C LYS A 294 -75.73 -71.79 -12.25
N GLU A 295 -75.56 -72.02 -10.88
CA GLU A 295 -74.26 -72.06 -10.00
C GLU A 295 -74.12 -72.92 -8.59
N ASN A 296 -72.99 -72.96 -7.75
CA ASN A 296 -72.59 -73.93 -6.57
C ASN A 296 -71.59 -73.52 -5.32
N VAL A 297 -71.21 -74.36 -4.24
CA VAL A 297 -70.44 -74.07 -2.88
C VAL A 297 -69.61 -75.25 -2.09
N VAL A 298 -68.62 -75.06 -1.10
CA VAL A 298 -67.73 -76.10 -0.29
C VAL A 298 -67.07 -75.74 1.18
N VAL A 299 -66.37 -76.63 2.02
CA VAL A 299 -65.82 -76.51 3.50
C VAL A 299 -64.49 -77.36 3.98
N ASN A 300 -63.84 -77.27 5.23
CA ASN A 300 -62.52 -77.94 5.76
C ASN A 300 -62.15 -78.10 7.37
N ILE A 301 -61.12 -78.88 7.92
CA ILE A 301 -60.75 -79.32 9.39
C ILE A 301 -59.21 -79.73 9.80
N SER A 302 -58.62 -79.70 11.10
CA SER A 302 -57.36 -80.48 11.67
C SER A 302 -56.75 -80.30 13.19
N LYS A 303 -56.06 -81.30 13.91
CA LYS A 303 -54.94 -81.26 15.02
C LYS A 303 -54.59 -82.56 15.94
N ARG A 304 -53.33 -83.08 16.15
CA ARG A 304 -52.85 -84.03 17.28
C ARG A 304 -51.28 -84.36 17.39
N TYR A 305 -50.74 -84.76 18.58
CA TYR A 305 -49.41 -85.39 18.96
C TYR A 305 -48.04 -84.62 19.03
N THR A 306 -47.22 -84.88 20.08
CA THR A 306 -45.73 -84.62 20.21
C THR A 306 -45.03 -85.47 21.31
N ARG A 307 -43.71 -85.75 21.20
CA ARG A 307 -42.77 -86.30 22.23
C ARG A 307 -41.33 -85.80 21.99
N GLU A 308 -40.49 -85.72 23.02
CA GLU A 308 -39.09 -85.25 22.93
C GLU A 308 -38.08 -86.32 22.45
N THR A 309 -36.90 -85.90 21.99
CA THR A 309 -35.90 -86.74 21.29
C THR A 309 -34.47 -86.49 21.80
N LYS A 310 -33.55 -87.46 21.66
CA LYS A 310 -32.13 -87.36 22.09
C LYS A 310 -31.38 -86.09 21.62
N SER A 311 -31.79 -85.50 20.49
CA SER A 311 -31.26 -84.22 19.99
C SER A 311 -31.54 -83.03 20.92
N MET A 312 -32.68 -83.00 21.61
CA MET A 312 -33.00 -81.96 22.60
C MET A 312 -32.12 -82.06 23.85
N LEU A 313 -31.76 -83.27 24.29
CA LEU A 313 -30.87 -83.47 25.44
C LEU A 313 -29.47 -82.90 25.15
N LYS A 314 -28.88 -83.23 24.00
CA LYS A 314 -27.58 -82.67 23.60
C LYS A 314 -27.62 -81.15 23.42
N LEU A 315 -28.73 -80.61 22.91
CA LEU A 315 -28.93 -79.16 22.82
C LEU A 315 -29.02 -78.51 24.22
N LYS A 316 -29.61 -79.18 25.21
CA LYS A 316 -29.69 -78.69 26.60
C LYS A 316 -28.31 -78.62 27.26
N GLU A 317 -27.49 -79.65 27.12
CA GLU A 317 -26.10 -79.65 27.61
C GLU A 317 -25.30 -78.47 27.03
N GLN A 318 -25.40 -78.25 25.71
CA GLN A 318 -24.74 -77.11 25.04
C GLN A 318 -25.28 -75.74 25.51
N LEU A 319 -26.58 -75.63 25.83
CA LEU A 319 -27.15 -74.40 26.39
C LEU A 319 -26.64 -74.13 27.82
N GLU A 320 -26.43 -75.16 28.64
CA GLU A 320 -25.87 -75.02 29.99
C GLU A 320 -24.39 -74.59 29.96
N GLU A 321 -23.56 -75.12 29.04
CA GLU A 321 -22.20 -74.64 28.79
C GLU A 321 -22.17 -73.16 28.36
N ILE A 322 -23.04 -72.78 27.43
CA ILE A 322 -23.17 -71.40 26.94
C ILE A 322 -23.61 -70.46 28.08
N GLU A 323 -24.52 -70.89 28.96
CA GLU A 323 -24.95 -70.09 30.12
C GLU A 323 -23.79 -69.83 31.10
N ILE A 324 -22.93 -70.82 31.35
CA ILE A 324 -21.72 -70.66 32.18
C ILE A 324 -20.75 -69.64 31.55
N ILE A 325 -20.56 -69.68 30.23
CA ILE A 325 -19.72 -68.72 29.50
C ILE A 325 -20.32 -67.31 29.59
N ILE A 326 -21.63 -67.15 29.36
CA ILE A 326 -22.33 -65.86 29.47
C ILE A 326 -22.23 -65.30 30.89
N LYS A 327 -22.36 -66.14 31.93
CA LYS A 327 -22.17 -65.75 33.34
C LYS A 327 -20.74 -65.22 33.60
N LYS A 328 -19.69 -65.87 33.08
CA LYS A 328 -18.31 -65.38 33.20
C LYS A 328 -18.10 -64.02 32.50
N ILE A 329 -18.57 -63.88 31.27
CA ILE A 329 -18.43 -62.62 30.51
C ILE A 329 -19.24 -61.49 31.15
N LYS A 330 -20.42 -61.77 31.69
CA LYS A 330 -21.25 -60.81 32.44
C LYS A 330 -20.51 -60.19 33.62
N VAL A 331 -19.75 -61.00 34.38
CA VAL A 331 -18.90 -60.53 35.49
C VAL A 331 -17.75 -59.68 34.95
N ALA A 332 -17.00 -60.18 33.96
CA ALA A 332 -15.85 -59.47 33.38
C ALA A 332 -16.20 -58.10 32.74
N THR A 333 -17.45 -57.93 32.31
CA THR A 333 -17.98 -56.68 31.69
C THR A 333 -18.86 -55.86 32.62
N LEU A 334 -19.01 -56.26 33.88
CA LEU A 334 -19.85 -55.61 34.91
C LEU A 334 -21.29 -55.30 34.41
N CYS A 335 -21.89 -56.23 33.67
CA CYS A 335 -23.23 -56.07 33.08
C CYS A 335 -24.33 -56.61 34.00
N SER A 336 -25.51 -55.97 33.99
CA SER A 336 -26.68 -56.46 34.73
C SER A 336 -27.48 -57.48 33.90
N ARG A 337 -27.54 -57.30 32.57
CA ARG A 337 -28.21 -58.22 31.62
C ARG A 337 -27.23 -58.73 30.55
N ALA A 338 -27.45 -59.95 30.04
CA ALA A 338 -26.60 -60.53 29.00
C ALA A 338 -26.62 -59.73 27.69
N THR A 339 -27.72 -59.03 27.40
CA THR A 339 -27.88 -58.14 26.23
C THR A 339 -27.02 -56.89 26.27
N GLU A 340 -26.51 -56.48 27.44
CA GLU A 340 -25.68 -55.28 27.62
C GLU A 340 -24.18 -55.55 27.32
N ILE A 341 -23.78 -56.82 27.31
CA ILE A 341 -22.39 -57.28 27.17
C ILE A 341 -21.75 -56.74 25.89
N PHE A 342 -22.35 -57.03 24.73
CA PHE A 342 -21.78 -56.65 23.44
C PHE A 342 -21.70 -55.13 23.22
N PRO A 343 -22.74 -54.33 23.53
CA PRO A 343 -22.64 -52.86 23.52
C PRO A 343 -21.52 -52.33 24.42
N ARG A 344 -21.36 -52.84 25.66
CA ARG A 344 -20.31 -52.38 26.58
C ARG A 344 -18.91 -52.74 26.09
N ILE A 345 -18.69 -53.98 25.61
CA ILE A 345 -17.41 -54.40 25.02
C ILE A 345 -17.03 -53.48 23.85
N LYS A 346 -17.96 -53.19 22.94
CA LYS A 346 -17.71 -52.29 21.80
C LYS A 346 -17.30 -50.89 22.26
N VAL A 347 -18.06 -50.29 23.17
CA VAL A 347 -17.75 -48.95 23.71
C VAL A 347 -16.43 -48.93 24.45
N GLN A 348 -16.11 -49.95 25.25
CA GLN A 348 -14.83 -50.07 25.97
C GLN A 348 -13.65 -50.22 25.01
N MET A 349 -13.80 -51.01 23.94
CA MET A 349 -12.79 -51.15 22.88
C MET A 349 -12.54 -49.83 22.15
N GLU A 350 -13.60 -49.09 21.78
CA GLU A 350 -13.48 -47.76 21.17
C GLU A 350 -12.78 -46.74 22.09
N HIS A 351 -13.02 -46.79 23.40
CA HIS A 351 -12.33 -45.94 24.37
C HIS A 351 -10.86 -46.34 24.56
N ASN A 352 -10.56 -47.64 24.58
CA ASN A 352 -9.18 -48.12 24.69
C ASN A 352 -8.34 -47.72 23.46
N ILE A 353 -8.90 -47.82 22.24
CA ILE A 353 -8.25 -47.34 21.01
C ILE A 353 -7.99 -45.82 21.06
N LYS A 354 -8.91 -45.03 21.62
CA LYS A 354 -8.71 -43.58 21.81
C LYS A 354 -7.64 -43.28 22.86
N LEU A 355 -7.56 -44.07 23.93
CA LEU A 355 -6.54 -43.96 24.98
C LEU A 355 -5.14 -44.31 24.46
N MET A 356 -4.99 -45.42 23.72
CA MET A 356 -3.73 -45.80 23.09
C MET A 356 -3.20 -44.68 22.18
N LYS A 357 -4.02 -44.17 21.26
CA LYS A 357 -3.63 -43.04 20.39
C LYS A 357 -3.26 -41.77 21.16
N ARG A 358 -3.93 -41.49 22.29
CA ARG A 358 -3.58 -40.35 23.15
C ARG A 358 -2.24 -40.57 23.87
N ASN A 359 -1.91 -41.81 24.21
CA ASN A 359 -0.64 -42.19 24.81
C ASN A 359 0.51 -42.08 23.79
N GLU A 360 0.31 -42.58 22.56
CA GLU A 360 1.26 -42.44 21.43
C GLU A 360 1.58 -40.98 21.11
N ILE A 361 0.55 -40.11 21.08
CA ILE A 361 0.74 -38.65 20.92
C ILE A 361 1.50 -38.06 22.12
N GLY A 362 1.27 -38.58 23.33
CA GLY A 362 1.99 -38.20 24.54
C GLY A 362 3.48 -38.56 24.51
N THR A 363 3.84 -39.77 24.07
CA THR A 363 5.24 -40.20 23.97
C THR A 363 5.99 -39.40 22.90
N ILE A 364 5.39 -39.21 21.71
CA ILE A 364 5.97 -38.38 20.64
C ILE A 364 6.16 -36.93 21.11
N SER A 365 5.20 -36.37 21.87
CA SER A 365 5.33 -35.02 22.42
C SER A 365 6.43 -34.92 23.48
N ASN A 366 6.69 -35.98 24.25
CA ASN A 366 7.75 -36.01 25.25
C ASN A 366 9.14 -36.15 24.60
N GLU A 367 9.27 -37.04 23.62
CA GLU A 367 10.49 -37.19 22.80
C GLU A 367 10.88 -35.88 22.10
N PHE A 368 9.90 -35.14 21.58
CA PHE A 368 10.11 -33.82 20.98
C PHE A 368 10.56 -32.74 21.98
N LEU A 369 10.10 -32.80 23.23
CA LEU A 369 10.58 -31.91 24.30
C LEU A 369 12.01 -32.25 24.71
N ILE A 370 12.33 -33.55 24.85
CA ILE A 370 13.70 -34.03 25.13
C ILE A 370 14.67 -33.61 24.01
N PHE A 371 14.26 -33.73 22.75
CA PHE A 371 15.04 -33.26 21.60
C PHE A 371 15.27 -31.73 21.65
N LYS A 372 14.23 -30.94 21.94
CA LYS A 372 14.36 -29.49 22.12
C LYS A 372 15.33 -29.11 23.23
N ASN A 373 15.33 -29.82 24.36
CA ASN A 373 16.23 -29.52 25.48
C ASN A 373 17.69 -29.69 25.06
N LYS A 374 18.02 -30.78 24.37
CA LYS A 374 19.37 -31.03 23.83
C LYS A 374 19.83 -29.96 22.85
N VAL A 375 18.96 -29.54 21.93
CA VAL A 375 19.30 -28.46 20.98
C VAL A 375 19.50 -27.11 21.71
N ALA A 376 18.80 -26.87 22.82
CA ALA A 376 19.03 -25.69 23.66
C ALA A 376 20.34 -25.78 24.44
N GLU A 377 20.66 -26.93 25.03
CA GLU A 377 21.95 -27.21 25.70
C GLU A 377 23.13 -27.05 24.73
N GLU A 378 23.02 -27.60 23.51
CA GLU A 378 24.00 -27.43 22.43
C GLU A 378 24.16 -25.94 22.05
N GLN A 379 23.07 -25.19 21.89
CA GLN A 379 23.11 -23.75 21.58
C GLN A 379 23.70 -22.91 22.73
N GLU A 380 23.37 -23.20 23.98
CA GLU A 380 23.96 -22.56 25.16
C GLU A 380 25.47 -22.83 25.21
N SER A 381 25.89 -24.07 24.96
CA SER A 381 27.31 -24.43 24.87
C SER A 381 28.05 -23.64 23.78
N VAL A 382 27.46 -23.49 22.59
CA VAL A 382 28.05 -22.71 21.49
C VAL A 382 28.13 -21.22 21.84
N LEU A 383 27.10 -20.66 22.48
CA LEU A 383 27.09 -19.27 22.91
C LEU A 383 28.15 -18.99 24.01
N LEU A 384 28.36 -19.92 24.94
CA LEU A 384 29.38 -19.80 25.98
C LEU A 384 30.83 -19.91 25.45
N HIS A 385 31.05 -20.63 24.34
CA HIS A 385 32.38 -20.80 23.74
C HIS A 385 32.67 -19.83 22.57
N ASN A 386 31.69 -19.02 22.15
CA ASN A 386 31.86 -17.98 21.14
C ASN A 386 32.58 -16.74 21.71
N TYR A 387 33.88 -16.88 22.02
CA TYR A 387 34.76 -15.77 22.31
C TYR A 387 35.11 -15.03 21.00
N PHE A 388 34.43 -13.93 20.72
CA PHE A 388 34.70 -13.12 19.53
C PHE A 388 35.88 -12.18 19.78
N GLU A 389 37.02 -12.46 19.15
CA GLU A 389 38.21 -11.60 19.10
C GLU A 389 37.85 -10.17 18.65
N GLU A 390 36.91 -10.03 17.70
CA GLU A 390 36.35 -8.75 17.23
C GLU A 390 35.71 -7.89 18.34
N GLU A 391 35.13 -8.50 19.38
CA GLU A 391 34.50 -7.78 20.50
C GLU A 391 35.54 -7.33 21.53
N GLU A 392 36.60 -8.12 21.76
CA GLU A 392 37.76 -7.68 22.54
C GLU A 392 38.48 -6.52 21.84
N ASP A 393 38.68 -6.59 20.52
CA ASP A 393 39.18 -5.47 19.72
C ASP A 393 38.27 -4.24 19.80
N ARG A 394 36.94 -4.43 19.78
CA ARG A 394 35.97 -3.34 19.95
C ARG A 394 36.10 -2.66 21.31
N ILE A 395 36.25 -3.44 22.39
CA ILE A 395 36.44 -2.93 23.76
C ILE A 395 37.79 -2.21 23.90
N ASN A 396 38.88 -2.80 23.40
CA ASN A 396 40.19 -2.17 23.39
C ASN A 396 40.21 -0.87 22.56
N ARG A 397 39.47 -0.82 21.44
CA ARG A 397 39.31 0.38 20.62
C ARG A 397 38.51 1.47 21.32
N ILE A 398 37.48 1.13 22.09
CA ILE A 398 36.73 2.09 22.92
C ILE A 398 37.66 2.72 23.96
N ARG A 399 38.40 1.91 24.74
CA ARG A 399 39.35 2.42 25.75
C ARG A 399 40.39 3.37 25.14
N PHE A 400 40.96 3.03 23.99
CA PHE A 400 41.91 3.90 23.28
C PHE A 400 41.29 5.24 22.86
N LEU A 401 40.03 5.27 22.45
CA LEU A 401 39.32 6.50 22.08
C LEU A 401 39.00 7.35 23.31
N GLU A 402 38.62 6.74 24.44
CA GLU A 402 38.42 7.44 25.71
C GLU A 402 39.72 8.09 26.22
N GLU A 403 40.84 7.34 26.20
CA GLU A 403 42.17 7.87 26.51
C GLU A 403 42.52 9.07 25.62
N ALA A 404 42.31 8.97 24.30
CA ALA A 404 42.56 10.05 23.35
C ALA A 404 41.71 11.31 23.61
N ILE A 405 40.43 11.16 23.95
CA ILE A 405 39.56 12.27 24.34
C ILE A 405 40.11 13.00 25.57
N THR A 406 40.48 12.27 26.63
CA THR A 406 41.04 12.91 27.85
C THR A 406 42.36 13.65 27.60
N VAL A 407 43.10 13.33 26.54
CA VAL A 407 44.31 14.04 26.13
C VAL A 407 43.97 15.34 25.38
N GLU A 408 42.96 15.36 24.53
CA GLU A 408 42.50 16.59 23.87
C GLU A 408 41.79 17.54 24.85
N ASP A 409 40.94 17.03 25.76
CA ASP A 409 40.30 17.83 26.82
C ASP A 409 41.33 18.62 27.65
N ARG A 410 42.46 17.96 27.98
CA ARG A 410 43.58 18.58 28.70
C ARG A 410 44.26 19.67 27.87
N LYS A 411 44.45 19.45 26.57
CA LYS A 411 45.00 20.47 25.65
C LYS A 411 44.07 21.67 25.56
N GLU A 412 42.77 21.46 25.33
CA GLU A 412 41.78 22.54 25.28
C GLU A 412 41.77 23.35 26.59
N ALA A 413 41.74 22.68 27.74
CA ALA A 413 41.83 23.34 29.04
C ALA A 413 43.09 24.23 29.20
N THR A 414 44.25 23.79 28.69
CA THR A 414 45.46 24.65 28.68
C THR A 414 45.37 25.82 27.70
N ILE A 415 44.77 25.62 26.53
CA ILE A 415 44.59 26.66 25.51
C ILE A 415 43.64 27.74 26.02
N ILE A 416 42.50 27.36 26.62
CA ILE A 416 41.54 28.28 27.24
C ILE A 416 42.19 29.07 28.37
N ARG A 417 43.00 28.42 29.23
CA ARG A 417 43.73 29.10 30.31
C ARG A 417 44.73 30.13 29.78
N HIS A 418 45.48 29.78 28.73
CA HIS A 418 46.40 30.70 28.06
C HIS A 418 45.65 31.87 27.37
N MET A 419 44.51 31.61 26.72
CA MET A 419 43.67 32.66 26.12
C MET A 419 43.12 33.64 27.17
N LYS A 420 42.72 33.16 28.36
CA LYS A 420 42.31 34.02 29.48
C LYS A 420 43.46 34.92 29.94
N HIS A 421 44.59 34.35 30.37
CA HIS A 421 45.76 35.13 30.81
C HIS A 421 46.24 36.16 29.76
N ARG A 422 46.23 35.78 28.48
CA ARG A 422 46.53 36.70 27.37
C ARG A 422 45.53 37.85 27.30
N THR A 423 44.23 37.57 27.44
CA THR A 423 43.17 38.58 27.43
C THR A 423 43.31 39.55 28.60
N ASP A 424 43.52 39.02 29.81
CA ASP A 424 43.73 39.80 31.04
C ASP A 424 44.94 40.75 30.87
N THR A 425 46.05 40.23 30.32
CA THR A 425 47.26 41.02 30.00
C THR A 425 46.96 42.13 28.99
N PHE A 426 46.18 41.87 27.94
CA PHE A 426 45.76 42.90 26.98
C PHE A 426 44.83 43.96 27.59
N VAL A 427 44.01 43.60 28.59
CA VAL A 427 43.16 44.54 29.33
C VAL A 427 44.02 45.47 30.19
N VAL A 428 44.95 44.92 30.98
CA VAL A 428 45.92 45.71 31.78
C VAL A 428 46.73 46.65 30.88
N LEU A 429 47.26 46.15 29.75
CA LEU A 429 48.02 46.94 28.80
C LEU A 429 47.19 48.05 28.13
N ARG A 430 45.88 47.84 27.90
CA ARG A 430 44.99 48.91 27.41
C ARG A 430 44.80 50.00 28.47
N TYR A 431 44.57 49.64 29.73
CA TYR A 431 44.39 50.61 30.81
C TYR A 431 45.66 51.41 31.11
N THR A 432 46.84 50.79 31.15
CA THR A 432 48.10 51.52 31.38
C THR A 432 48.43 52.47 30.23
N LEU A 433 48.19 52.08 28.97
CA LEU A 433 48.32 52.98 27.82
C LEU A 433 47.31 54.14 27.86
N TRP A 434 46.07 53.90 28.31
CA TRP A 434 45.07 54.96 28.46
C TRP A 434 45.46 55.96 29.57
N ASN A 435 45.93 55.47 30.72
CA ASN A 435 46.45 56.31 31.81
C ASN A 435 47.65 57.16 31.34
N LEU A 436 48.58 56.58 30.57
CA LEU A 436 49.70 57.32 29.98
C LEU A 436 49.23 58.37 28.96
N LEU A 437 48.26 58.05 28.11
CA LEU A 437 47.67 58.99 27.15
C LEU A 437 47.03 60.20 27.85
N ASP A 438 46.48 59.99 29.05
CA ASP A 438 45.79 61.01 29.85
C ASP A 438 46.74 61.84 30.74
N ILE A 439 47.79 61.25 31.31
CA ILE A 439 48.91 62.02 31.88
C ILE A 439 49.50 62.96 30.82
N LEU A 440 49.60 62.47 29.57
CA LEU A 440 50.07 63.24 28.43
C LEU A 440 48.95 64.05 27.74
N ARG A 441 47.78 64.28 28.37
CA ARG A 441 46.62 64.98 27.77
C ARG A 441 46.97 66.38 27.21
N TYR A 442 47.93 67.06 27.83
CA TYR A 442 48.37 68.42 27.48
C TYR A 442 49.54 68.51 26.49
N VAL A 443 50.20 67.39 26.17
CA VAL A 443 51.28 67.36 25.18
C VAL A 443 50.69 67.38 23.77
N ASP A 444 51.35 68.11 22.85
CA ASP A 444 50.94 68.27 21.44
C ASP A 444 49.58 68.99 21.26
N LYS A 445 49.30 70.01 22.08
CA LYS A 445 48.12 70.89 21.92
C LYS A 445 48.51 72.37 21.80
N PRO A 446 48.03 73.10 20.78
CA PRO A 446 48.28 74.54 20.68
C PRO A 446 47.49 75.31 21.74
N SER A 447 48.06 76.40 22.25
CA SER A 447 47.44 77.31 23.22
C SER A 447 46.36 78.22 22.59
N ARG A 448 45.46 77.64 21.79
CA ARG A 448 44.29 78.35 21.25
C ARG A 448 43.19 78.40 22.31
N ILE A 449 43.04 79.55 22.95
CA ILE A 449 41.77 79.95 23.56
C ILE A 449 40.74 79.95 22.42
N VAL A 450 39.75 79.06 22.49
CA VAL A 450 38.60 79.11 21.57
C VAL A 450 37.71 80.26 22.07
N PRO A 451 37.50 81.34 21.29
CA PRO A 451 36.67 82.44 21.74
C PRO A 451 35.21 81.96 21.88
N LEU A 452 34.61 82.16 23.06
CA LEU A 452 33.20 81.83 23.24
C LEU A 452 32.34 82.71 22.33
N GLN A 453 31.55 82.06 21.47
CA GLN A 453 30.49 82.75 20.74
C GLN A 453 29.30 82.97 21.68
N TYR A 454 29.34 84.06 22.44
CA TYR A 454 28.24 84.47 23.30
C TYR A 454 26.96 84.71 22.46
N PRO A 455 25.83 84.04 22.78
CA PRO A 455 24.63 84.07 21.94
C PRO A 455 23.84 85.39 22.01
N ASN A 456 24.24 86.33 22.87
CA ASN A 456 23.61 87.64 23.01
C ASN A 456 24.67 88.73 23.28
N THR A 457 24.45 89.94 22.78
CA THR A 457 25.41 91.06 22.82
C THR A 457 25.68 91.56 24.24
N TYR A 458 24.67 91.55 25.11
CA TYR A 458 24.80 91.94 26.53
C TYR A 458 25.84 91.12 27.31
N LEU A 459 26.11 89.87 26.90
CA LEU A 459 27.13 89.01 27.53
C LEU A 459 28.58 89.38 27.14
N LYS A 460 28.77 90.34 26.21
CA LYS A 460 30.11 90.85 25.85
C LYS A 460 30.62 91.97 26.76
N LEU A 461 29.79 92.44 27.72
CA LEU A 461 30.16 93.47 28.68
C LEU A 461 31.43 93.06 29.49
N PRO A 462 32.35 93.98 29.81
CA PRO A 462 33.67 93.62 30.37
C PRO A 462 33.63 92.76 31.64
N LEU A 463 32.61 92.95 32.50
CA LEU A 463 32.42 92.26 33.78
C LEU A 463 31.66 90.92 33.65
N LEU A 464 31.17 90.58 32.46
CA LEU A 464 30.39 89.36 32.18
C LEU A 464 31.12 88.39 31.24
N LYS A 465 32.41 88.62 30.97
CA LYS A 465 33.24 87.74 30.13
C LYS A 465 33.68 86.50 30.90
N PHE A 466 33.00 85.38 30.63
CA PHE A 466 33.38 84.06 31.11
C PHE A 466 34.71 83.55 30.52
N ASP A 467 35.32 84.28 29.58
CA ASP A 467 36.66 84.02 29.01
C ASP A 467 37.74 83.89 30.11
N MET A 468 37.60 84.64 31.22
CA MET A 468 38.49 84.60 32.39
C MET A 468 38.36 83.31 33.23
N LEU A 469 37.26 82.57 33.07
CA LEU A 469 36.96 81.32 33.78
C LEU A 469 37.30 80.06 32.95
N ILE A 470 37.85 80.23 31.74
CA ILE A 470 38.37 79.11 30.95
C ILE A 470 39.67 78.59 31.59
N MET A 471 39.53 77.73 32.60
CA MET A 471 40.65 76.92 33.08
C MET A 471 41.26 76.15 31.90
N ARG A 472 42.57 75.88 31.94
CA ARG A 472 43.29 75.11 30.92
C ARG A 472 42.95 73.61 30.92
N ALA A 473 41.72 73.23 31.28
CA ALA A 473 41.25 71.87 31.32
C ALA A 473 40.93 71.37 29.91
N SER A 474 41.70 70.40 29.42
CA SER A 474 41.32 69.64 28.24
C SER A 474 40.27 68.60 28.64
N ALA A 475 39.26 68.39 27.80
CA ALA A 475 38.43 67.18 27.88
C ALA A 475 39.32 65.91 27.83
N PRO A 476 38.90 64.81 28.47
CA PRO A 476 39.56 63.50 28.36
C PRO A 476 39.62 63.02 26.89
N PRO A 477 40.64 62.23 26.51
CA PRO A 477 40.64 61.55 25.22
C PRO A 477 39.50 60.53 25.15
N ALA A 478 38.92 60.36 23.95
CA ALA A 478 37.92 59.32 23.71
C ALA A 478 38.50 57.92 23.97
N PHE A 479 37.65 56.97 24.38
CA PHE A 479 38.07 55.61 24.71
C PHE A 479 38.36 54.80 23.43
N GLU A 480 39.59 54.93 22.91
CA GLU A 480 40.06 54.10 21.80
C GLU A 480 40.29 52.65 22.25
N GLN A 481 39.83 51.70 21.44
CA GLN A 481 39.99 50.27 21.74
C GLN A 481 41.28 49.69 21.15
N ASN A 482 41.91 50.37 20.19
CA ASN A 482 43.07 49.88 19.44
C ASN A 482 44.39 50.15 20.18
N THR A 483 44.85 49.18 20.97
CA THR A 483 46.10 49.30 21.77
C THR A 483 47.32 49.71 20.95
N LYS A 484 47.46 49.25 19.70
CA LYS A 484 48.55 49.67 18.80
C LYS A 484 48.50 51.15 18.42
N ALA A 485 47.30 51.74 18.30
CA ALA A 485 47.13 53.17 18.03
C ALA A 485 47.36 54.02 19.29
N MET A 486 46.88 53.54 20.45
CA MET A 486 47.18 54.15 21.74
C MET A 486 48.70 54.18 22.00
N LEU A 487 49.41 53.09 21.71
CA LEU A 487 50.86 53.00 21.85
C LEU A 487 51.59 54.02 20.98
N SER A 488 51.28 54.12 19.69
CA SER A 488 51.95 55.09 18.79
C SER A 488 51.58 56.54 19.10
N MET A 489 50.39 56.81 19.64
CA MET A 489 50.04 58.13 20.17
C MET A 489 50.83 58.49 21.44
N VAL A 490 51.00 57.54 22.37
CA VAL A 490 51.82 57.72 23.58
C VAL A 490 53.28 57.92 23.20
N GLU A 491 53.83 57.13 22.28
CA GLU A 491 55.19 57.28 21.73
C GLU A 491 55.40 58.65 21.08
N ARG A 492 54.47 59.09 20.21
CA ARG A 492 54.50 60.42 19.58
C ARG A 492 54.45 61.57 20.60
N LYS A 493 53.64 61.44 21.65
CA LYS A 493 53.58 62.43 22.74
C LYS A 493 54.83 62.42 23.61
N LEU A 494 55.36 61.24 23.97
CA LEU A 494 56.58 61.11 24.76
C LEU A 494 57.80 61.66 24.01
N THR A 495 57.92 61.40 22.71
CA THR A 495 59.01 61.96 21.89
C THR A 495 58.92 63.49 21.77
N ILE A 496 57.72 64.07 21.64
CA ILE A 496 57.50 65.53 21.70
C ILE A 496 57.86 66.09 23.09
N LEU A 497 57.43 65.44 24.18
CA LEU A 497 57.75 65.88 25.55
C LEU A 497 59.26 65.82 25.82
N MET A 498 59.93 64.75 25.39
CA MET A 498 61.38 64.56 25.54
C MET A 498 62.17 65.55 24.68
N SER A 499 61.70 65.93 23.49
CA SER A 499 62.36 66.95 22.67
C SER A 499 62.21 68.35 23.29
N ALA A 500 61.03 68.69 23.81
CA ALA A 500 60.79 69.92 24.56
C ALA A 500 61.63 70.00 25.84
N TYR A 501 61.75 68.89 26.59
CA TYR A 501 62.59 68.82 27.79
C TYR A 501 64.08 69.00 27.48
N LYS A 502 64.59 68.35 26.42
CA LYS A 502 65.96 68.57 25.92
C LYS A 502 66.21 70.03 25.49
N TYR A 503 65.24 70.66 24.82
CA TYR A 503 65.33 72.07 24.43
C TYR A 503 65.35 73.01 25.65
N LEU A 504 64.52 72.76 26.67
CA LEU A 504 64.51 73.54 27.91
C LEU A 504 65.82 73.41 28.71
N LEU A 505 66.36 72.20 28.85
CA LEU A 505 67.69 71.95 29.45
C LEU A 505 68.80 72.74 28.74
N GLY A 506 68.83 72.67 27.40
CA GLY A 506 69.79 73.44 26.60
C GLY A 506 69.63 74.95 26.77
N ARG A 507 68.38 75.45 26.84
CA ARG A 507 68.09 76.88 27.03
C ARG A 507 68.44 77.41 28.44
N GLN A 508 68.57 76.53 29.44
CA GLN A 508 68.99 76.87 30.79
C GLN A 508 70.52 76.72 31.02
N ASN A 509 71.31 76.39 29.97
CA ASN A 509 72.74 76.05 30.06
C ASN A 509 73.06 74.89 31.01
N ILE A 510 72.08 74.04 31.36
CA ILE A 510 72.28 72.88 32.23
C ILE A 510 72.81 71.71 31.40
N GLN A 511 74.13 71.59 31.30
CA GLN A 511 74.78 70.40 30.75
C GLN A 511 74.66 69.22 31.73
N MET A 512 73.51 68.54 31.71
CA MET A 512 73.29 67.30 32.46
C MET A 512 74.28 66.22 32.03
N THR A 513 75.22 65.90 32.92
CA THR A 513 76.13 64.77 32.71
C THR A 513 75.40 63.42 32.89
N PRO A 514 75.86 62.32 32.24
CA PRO A 514 75.23 61.00 32.39
C PRO A 514 75.28 60.41 33.82
N THR A 515 76.06 61.01 34.71
CA THR A 515 76.09 60.74 36.16
C THR A 515 75.01 61.52 36.90
N GLN A 516 74.88 62.83 36.67
CA GLN A 516 73.81 63.65 37.28
C GLN A 516 72.41 63.17 36.87
N MET A 517 72.21 62.83 35.59
CA MET A 517 70.93 62.29 35.11
C MET A 517 70.58 60.94 35.77
N ARG A 518 71.57 60.11 36.12
CA ARG A 518 71.37 58.89 36.92
C ARG A 518 71.14 59.17 38.40
N ALA A 519 71.72 60.23 38.96
CA ALA A 519 71.44 60.67 40.32
C ALA A 519 69.99 61.15 40.47
N PHE A 520 69.52 62.05 39.59
CA PHE A 520 68.12 62.48 39.59
C PHE A 520 67.14 61.33 39.32
N TRP A 521 67.50 60.38 38.45
CA TRP A 521 66.70 59.17 38.26
C TRP A 521 66.63 58.31 39.53
N ARG A 522 67.74 58.14 40.27
CA ARG A 522 67.73 57.46 41.58
C ARG A 522 66.86 58.19 42.58
N THR A 523 67.07 59.48 42.82
CA THR A 523 66.29 60.24 43.81
C THR A 523 64.79 60.26 43.47
N TYR A 524 64.43 60.31 42.19
CA TYR A 524 63.04 60.15 41.75
C TYR A 524 62.52 58.72 41.96
N HIS A 525 63.33 57.69 41.68
CA HIS A 525 62.93 56.29 41.83
C HIS A 525 62.81 55.87 43.30
N GLU A 526 63.74 56.32 44.15
CA GLU A 526 63.74 56.17 45.60
C GLU A 526 62.50 56.86 46.20
N GLY A 527 62.27 58.14 45.88
CA GLY A 527 61.06 58.86 46.31
C GLY A 527 59.75 58.29 45.73
N PHE A 528 59.78 57.70 44.53
CA PHE A 528 58.62 57.00 43.96
C PHE A 528 58.34 55.68 44.70
N LEU A 529 59.37 54.94 45.09
CA LEU A 529 59.24 53.74 45.91
C LEU A 529 58.78 54.08 47.33
N GLU A 530 59.24 55.18 47.92
CA GLU A 530 58.71 55.70 49.19
C GLU A 530 57.22 56.05 49.07
N ILE A 531 56.82 56.78 48.03
CA ILE A 531 55.41 57.11 47.76
C ILE A 531 54.57 55.84 47.54
N GLN A 532 55.09 54.86 46.80
CA GLN A 532 54.37 53.62 46.52
C GLN A 532 54.25 52.74 47.77
N ASN A 533 55.31 52.58 48.57
CA ASN A 533 55.23 51.90 49.86
C ASN A 533 54.20 52.59 50.77
N VAL A 534 54.15 53.92 50.78
CA VAL A 534 53.16 54.70 51.54
C VAL A 534 51.73 54.60 50.97
N THR A 535 51.53 54.28 49.68
CA THR A 535 50.19 53.91 49.17
C THR A 535 49.83 52.49 49.53
N ASP A 536 50.76 51.55 49.43
CA ASP A 536 50.54 50.13 49.73
C ASP A 536 50.27 49.92 51.24
N GLU A 537 50.97 50.67 52.12
CA GLU A 537 50.65 50.76 53.55
C GLU A 537 49.26 51.37 53.82
N LYS A 538 48.84 52.37 53.04
CA LYS A 538 47.51 52.98 53.17
C LYS A 538 46.40 52.07 52.67
N GLU A 539 46.64 51.29 51.61
CA GLU A 539 45.68 50.29 51.13
C GLU A 539 45.61 49.09 52.10
N ALA A 540 46.74 48.64 52.66
CA ALA A 540 46.76 47.63 53.73
C ALA A 540 46.08 48.10 55.04
N MET A 541 46.18 49.39 55.39
CA MET A 541 45.40 49.99 56.48
C MET A 541 43.90 50.04 56.12
N ARG A 542 43.57 50.39 54.88
CA ARG A 542 42.18 50.50 54.41
C ARG A 542 41.47 49.15 54.39
N ASP A 543 42.14 48.10 53.91
CA ASP A 543 41.60 46.74 53.88
C ASP A 543 41.47 46.10 55.26
N LYS A 544 42.26 46.56 56.25
CA LYS A 544 42.01 46.24 57.67
C LYS A 544 40.76 46.94 58.20
N ASN A 545 40.65 48.27 58.04
CA ASN A 545 39.50 49.02 58.57
C ASN A 545 38.18 48.63 57.87
N ASN A 546 38.22 48.30 56.58
CA ASN A 546 37.06 47.81 55.80
C ASN A 546 36.47 46.48 56.32
N LEU A 547 37.19 45.73 57.18
CA LEU A 547 36.71 44.50 57.80
C LEU A 547 35.95 44.71 59.12
N GLU A 548 36.04 45.89 59.74
CA GLU A 548 35.39 46.20 61.03
C GLU A 548 34.31 47.31 60.89
N ASP A 549 34.53 48.35 60.07
CA ASP A 549 33.55 49.44 59.85
C ASP A 549 32.44 49.10 58.82
N GLY A 550 32.30 47.83 58.44
CA GLY A 550 31.51 47.38 57.29
C GLY A 550 29.97 47.52 57.38
N GLN A 551 29.41 48.09 58.47
CA GLN A 551 27.96 48.17 58.69
C GLN A 551 27.32 49.57 58.58
N GLU A 552 28.06 50.68 58.76
CA GLU A 552 27.42 52.02 58.79
C GLU A 552 27.65 52.87 57.52
N ILE A 553 28.80 52.74 56.85
CA ILE A 553 29.17 53.62 55.71
C ILE A 553 28.36 53.32 54.43
N PHE A 554 27.66 52.19 54.35
CA PHE A 554 26.90 51.76 53.16
C PHE A 554 25.50 52.39 53.00
N GLU A 555 25.07 53.22 53.96
CA GLU A 555 23.76 53.90 53.92
C GLU A 555 23.86 55.25 53.17
N ASP A 556 24.79 56.14 53.56
CA ASP A 556 24.97 57.47 52.97
C ASP A 556 25.32 57.44 51.47
N ALA A 557 26.07 56.43 51.03
CA ALA A 557 26.43 56.28 49.62
C ALA A 557 25.23 56.08 48.67
N LYS A 558 24.04 55.71 49.18
CA LYS A 558 22.82 55.55 48.37
C LYS A 558 22.12 56.87 48.03
N LEU A 559 22.35 57.96 48.77
CA LEU A 559 21.58 59.21 48.63
C LEU A 559 22.00 60.06 47.42
N LEU A 560 23.17 59.81 46.81
CA LEU A 560 23.75 60.65 45.75
C LEU A 560 23.71 60.05 44.33
N GLN A 561 23.03 58.92 44.11
CA GLN A 561 22.79 58.37 42.76
C GLN A 561 21.29 58.34 42.41
N THR A 562 20.67 59.51 42.35
CA THR A 562 19.24 59.70 42.05
C THR A 562 18.87 59.57 40.55
N VAL A 563 19.38 58.52 39.89
CA VAL A 563 18.96 58.12 38.53
C VAL A 563 18.58 56.62 38.53
N PRO A 564 17.30 56.27 38.78
CA PRO A 564 16.87 54.87 38.82
C PRO A 564 17.05 54.17 37.47
N ASN A 565 17.54 52.93 37.49
CA ASN A 565 17.69 52.10 36.31
C ASN A 565 16.32 51.80 35.68
N ARG A 566 16.23 51.68 34.34
CA ARG A 566 14.98 51.38 33.58
C ARG A 566 14.15 50.23 34.17
N LYS A 567 14.78 49.21 34.78
CA LYS A 567 14.08 48.11 35.48
C LYS A 567 13.42 48.57 36.79
N GLN A 568 14.07 49.45 37.55
CA GLN A 568 13.54 50.06 38.77
C GLN A 568 12.44 51.07 38.45
N ILE A 569 12.61 51.93 37.42
CA ILE A 569 11.56 52.84 36.94
C ILE A 569 10.29 52.05 36.61
N LYS A 570 10.39 50.97 35.82
CA LYS A 570 9.21 50.13 35.51
C LYS A 570 8.54 49.53 36.75
N ALA A 571 9.32 49.09 37.75
CA ALA A 571 8.77 48.53 38.98
C ALA A 571 8.07 49.61 39.84
N GLN A 572 8.62 50.82 39.91
CA GLN A 572 8.00 51.97 40.58
C GLN A 572 6.73 52.43 39.84
N SER A 573 6.75 52.53 38.51
CA SER A 573 5.56 52.85 37.71
C SER A 573 4.44 51.81 37.90
N ALA A 574 4.77 50.52 37.94
CA ALA A 574 3.80 49.46 38.20
C ALA A 574 3.18 49.58 39.60
N ARG A 575 4.01 49.82 40.64
CA ARG A 575 3.51 50.07 42.01
C ARG A 575 2.59 51.28 42.09
N ILE A 576 2.93 52.39 41.44
CA ILE A 576 2.10 53.61 41.45
C ILE A 576 0.74 53.34 40.77
N VAL A 577 0.71 52.55 39.69
CA VAL A 577 -0.55 52.12 39.06
C VAL A 577 -1.37 51.21 39.99
N GLU A 578 -0.74 50.26 40.68
CA GLU A 578 -1.42 49.42 41.68
C GLU A 578 -1.86 50.17 42.95
N GLU A 579 -1.18 51.25 43.33
CA GLU A 579 -1.55 52.08 44.49
C GLU A 579 -2.65 53.11 44.14
N LEU A 580 -2.73 53.52 42.88
CA LEU A 580 -3.86 54.33 42.37
C LEU A 580 -5.10 53.46 42.16
N SER A 581 -4.98 52.26 41.59
CA SER A 581 -6.12 51.33 41.44
C SER A 581 -6.62 50.74 42.76
N LYS A 582 -5.99 51.06 43.91
CA LYS A 582 -6.44 50.76 45.28
C LYS A 582 -6.94 52.00 46.02
N LYS A 583 -7.24 53.07 45.28
CA LYS A 583 -7.82 54.35 45.77
C LYS A 583 -9.02 54.83 44.95
N GLU A 584 -9.41 54.08 43.92
CA GLU A 584 -10.65 54.29 43.15
C GLU A 584 -11.71 53.19 43.42
N ASP A 585 -11.38 52.23 44.30
CA ASP A 585 -12.27 51.35 45.08
C ASP A 585 -12.32 51.84 46.54
#